data_AF-A0A3S0N527-F1
#
_entry.id   AF-A0A3S0N527-F1
#
_cell.length_a   1.000
_cell.length_b   1.000
_cell.length_c   1.000
_cell.angle_alpha   90.00
_cell.angle_beta   90.00
_cell.angle_gamma   90.00
#
_symmetry.space_group_name_H-M   'P 1'
#
loop_
_entity.id
_entity.type
_entity.pdbx_description
1 polymer ?
#
loop_
_entity_poly.entity_id
_entity_poly.type
_entity_poly.pdbx_seq_one_letter_code
_entity_poly.pdbx_strand_id
1 'polypeptide(L)'
;MEELELLKKDWNKESDDFKEYSENEIYNMIKHKSVSITRTLLIIGLIEVILWTVYGYLDQQFPYIRMAMFFVFTAFIVFLFNRMKTGQNSITLMKNILNMRRLILGYAGISLVLAVIDSIIHFDHNTRDFMAGARDGWNERHGTNALPTNPEMMMPSFINYFVFGICLLIGFYLLYVVYKRTYGKILHDLRKNYKELSRHEETAV
;
A
#
# COMPACT_ATOMS: atom_id res chain seq x y z
N MET A 1 -17.96 -46.20 33.09
CA MET A 1 -16.57 -46.59 33.42
C MET A 1 -15.65 -46.25 32.25
N GLU A 2 -15.98 -46.62 31.01
CA GLU A 2 -15.17 -46.29 29.81
C GLU A 2 -15.00 -44.79 29.51
N GLU A 3 -16.03 -43.96 29.72
CA GLU A 3 -15.94 -42.50 29.47
C GLU A 3 -14.98 -41.79 30.44
N LEU A 4 -14.88 -42.28 31.68
CA LEU A 4 -13.94 -41.76 32.67
C LEU A 4 -12.50 -42.18 32.36
N GLU A 5 -12.30 -43.35 31.74
CA GLU A 5 -10.97 -43.78 31.29
C GLU A 5 -10.51 -43.01 30.04
N LEU A 6 -11.43 -42.66 29.13
CA LEU A 6 -11.17 -41.75 28.01
C LEU A 6 -10.77 -40.35 28.49
N LEU A 7 -11.53 -39.79 29.44
CA LEU A 7 -11.19 -38.50 30.04
C LEU A 7 -9.86 -38.53 30.81
N LYS A 8 -9.56 -39.62 31.53
CA LYS A 8 -8.27 -39.79 32.22
C LYS A 8 -7.11 -39.95 31.23
N LYS A 9 -7.32 -40.59 30.08
CA LYS A 9 -6.34 -40.71 28.99
C LYS A 9 -6.06 -39.36 28.32
N ASP A 10 -7.07 -38.53 28.12
CA ASP A 10 -6.91 -37.20 27.55
C ASP A 10 -6.40 -36.18 28.59
N TRP A 11 -6.68 -36.38 29.89
CA TRP A 11 -6.10 -35.59 30.98
C TRP A 11 -4.62 -35.95 31.22
N ASN A 12 -4.24 -37.23 31.14
CA ASN A 12 -2.83 -37.65 31.18
C ASN A 12 -2.04 -37.36 29.90
N LYS A 13 -2.69 -36.82 28.86
CA LYS A 13 -2.00 -36.10 27.77
C LYS A 13 -1.74 -34.64 28.14
N GLU A 14 -1.70 -34.31 29.43
CA GLU A 14 -1.21 -33.01 29.88
C GLU A 14 0.19 -32.76 29.30
N SER A 15 0.30 -31.64 28.60
CA SER A 15 1.48 -30.77 28.59
C SER A 15 2.70 -31.11 27.73
N ASP A 16 2.73 -32.22 26.98
CA ASP A 16 3.94 -32.63 26.22
C ASP A 16 4.25 -31.81 24.94
N ASP A 17 3.62 -30.65 24.76
CA ASP A 17 3.84 -29.81 23.57
C ASP A 17 3.94 -28.30 23.87
N PHE A 18 4.07 -27.90 25.14
CA PHE A 18 4.58 -26.56 25.45
C PHE A 18 6.10 -26.57 25.30
N LYS A 19 6.55 -26.39 24.05
CA LYS A 19 7.96 -26.14 23.74
C LYS A 19 8.41 -24.89 24.51
N GLU A 20 9.17 -25.06 25.58
CA GLU A 20 9.84 -23.95 26.25
C GLU A 20 10.91 -23.41 25.31
N TYR A 21 10.58 -22.34 24.59
CA TYR A 21 11.52 -21.65 23.75
C TYR A 21 12.49 -20.86 24.62
N SER A 22 13.80 -21.10 24.44
CA SER A 22 14.82 -20.25 25.05
C SER A 22 14.71 -18.82 24.51
N GLU A 23 15.13 -17.82 25.30
CA GLU A 23 15.11 -16.40 24.86
C GLU A 23 15.80 -16.19 23.50
N ASN A 24 16.87 -16.95 23.24
CA ASN A 24 17.64 -16.87 22.00
C ASN A 24 16.86 -17.46 20.79
N GLU A 25 16.06 -18.50 21.03
CA GLU A 25 15.21 -19.11 20.01
C GLU A 25 14.02 -18.21 19.64
N ILE A 26 13.41 -17.57 20.64
CA ILE A 26 12.37 -16.54 20.44
C ILE A 26 12.93 -15.37 19.64
N TYR A 27 14.12 -14.87 20.01
CA TYR A 27 14.81 -13.80 19.28
C TYR A 27 15.02 -14.14 17.80
N ASN A 28 15.52 -15.35 17.52
CA ASN A 28 15.80 -15.77 16.15
C ASN A 28 14.50 -15.92 15.32
N MET A 29 13.41 -16.35 15.95
CA MET A 29 12.09 -16.45 15.32
C MET A 29 11.51 -15.08 14.98
N ILE A 30 11.57 -14.10 15.91
CA ILE A 30 11.13 -12.72 15.68
C ILE A 30 11.97 -12.09 14.55
N LYS A 31 13.29 -12.31 14.54
CA LYS A 31 14.19 -11.86 13.48
C LYS A 31 13.79 -12.41 12.12
N HIS A 32 13.59 -13.72 12.00
CA HIS A 32 13.21 -14.34 10.72
C HIS A 32 11.84 -13.85 10.23
N LYS A 33 10.85 -13.77 11.12
CA LYS A 33 9.51 -13.24 10.80
C LYS A 33 9.59 -11.79 10.33
N SER A 34 10.39 -10.97 11.00
CA SER A 34 10.58 -9.56 10.65
C SER A 34 11.22 -9.39 9.28
N VAL A 35 12.21 -10.21 8.92
CA VAL A 35 12.82 -10.21 7.58
C VAL A 35 11.79 -10.58 6.50
N SER A 36 10.92 -11.55 6.76
CA SER A 36 9.84 -11.91 5.83
C SER A 36 8.87 -10.75 5.62
N ILE A 37 8.37 -10.14 6.70
CA ILE A 37 7.49 -8.95 6.65
C ILE A 37 8.16 -7.81 5.87
N THR A 38 9.44 -7.60 6.14
CA THR A 38 10.29 -6.58 5.52
C THR A 38 10.41 -6.77 4.00
N ARG A 39 10.57 -8.02 3.53
CA ARG A 39 10.60 -8.34 2.10
C ARG A 39 9.26 -8.08 1.42
N THR A 40 8.15 -8.50 2.04
CA THR A 40 6.81 -8.25 1.51
C THR A 40 6.53 -6.75 1.38
N LEU A 41 6.91 -5.97 2.39
CA LEU A 41 6.71 -4.53 2.40
C LEU A 41 7.55 -3.81 1.32
N LEU A 42 8.75 -4.32 1.01
CA LEU A 42 9.59 -3.83 -0.09
C LEU A 42 8.90 -4.02 -1.44
N ILE A 43 8.35 -5.22 -1.69
CA ILE A 43 7.62 -5.52 -2.94
C ILE A 43 6.40 -4.62 -3.09
N ILE A 44 5.59 -4.47 -2.04
CA ILE A 44 4.43 -3.56 -2.06
C ILE A 44 4.87 -2.12 -2.37
N GLY A 45 5.97 -1.67 -1.79
CA GLY A 45 6.53 -0.34 -2.06
C GLY A 45 6.94 -0.12 -3.52
N LEU A 46 7.56 -1.13 -4.15
CA LEU A 46 7.91 -1.07 -5.58
C LEU A 46 6.66 -1.00 -6.46
N ILE A 47 5.65 -1.82 -6.16
CA ILE A 47 4.36 -1.80 -6.89
C ILE A 47 3.71 -0.42 -6.78
N GLU A 48 3.71 0.18 -5.59
CA GLU A 48 3.12 1.50 -5.34
C GLU A 48 3.79 2.60 -6.17
N VAL A 49 5.12 2.59 -6.26
CA VAL A 49 5.87 3.54 -7.09
C VAL A 49 5.54 3.36 -8.58
N ILE A 50 5.46 2.12 -9.04
CA ILE A 50 5.07 1.82 -10.43
C ILE A 50 3.65 2.32 -10.71
N LEU A 51 2.70 2.08 -9.80
CA LEU A 51 1.31 2.53 -9.95
C LEU A 51 1.22 4.06 -10.08
N TRP A 52 1.90 4.81 -9.22
CA TRP A 52 1.94 6.28 -9.32
C TRP A 52 2.62 6.77 -10.60
N THR A 53 3.59 6.01 -11.12
CA THR A 53 4.28 6.33 -12.38
C THR A 53 3.37 6.12 -13.58
N VAL A 54 2.68 4.98 -13.64
CA VAL A 54 1.71 4.69 -14.70
C VAL A 54 0.58 5.72 -14.67
N TYR A 55 0.09 6.06 -13.48
CA TYR A 55 -0.89 7.13 -13.31
C TYR A 55 -0.38 8.46 -13.84
N GLY A 56 0.84 8.87 -13.46
CA GLY A 56 1.45 10.10 -13.97
C GLY A 56 1.68 10.12 -15.47
N TYR A 57 1.94 8.96 -16.09
CA TYR A 57 2.08 8.84 -17.54
C TYR A 57 0.75 8.97 -18.28
N LEU A 58 -0.31 8.34 -17.75
CA LEU A 58 -1.66 8.40 -18.33
C LEU A 58 -2.26 9.79 -18.23
N ASP A 59 -2.00 10.50 -17.13
CA ASP A 59 -2.56 11.82 -16.88
C ASP A 59 -2.10 12.85 -17.92
N GLN A 60 -0.91 12.67 -18.53
CA GLN A 60 -0.22 13.61 -19.45
C GLN A 60 -0.04 15.06 -18.93
N GLN A 61 -0.69 15.41 -17.81
CA GLN A 61 -0.65 16.69 -17.14
C GLN A 61 0.53 16.73 -16.15
N PHE A 62 1.35 17.78 -16.27
CA PHE A 62 2.59 17.99 -15.53
C PHE A 62 3.65 16.86 -15.68
N PRO A 63 4.02 16.47 -16.92
CA PRO A 63 4.91 15.34 -17.15
C PRO A 63 6.30 15.57 -16.54
N TYR A 64 6.84 16.79 -16.68
CA TYR A 64 8.19 17.11 -16.20
C TYR A 64 8.33 17.07 -14.67
N ILE A 65 7.35 17.62 -13.95
CA ILE A 65 7.38 17.67 -12.47
C ILE A 65 7.20 16.27 -11.88
N ARG A 66 6.27 15.48 -12.42
CA ARG A 66 6.04 14.09 -11.97
C ARG A 66 7.21 13.19 -12.33
N MET A 67 7.78 13.33 -13.52
CA MET A 67 8.94 12.55 -13.97
C MET A 67 10.18 12.89 -13.13
N ALA A 68 10.43 14.18 -12.83
CA ALA A 68 11.52 14.59 -11.94
C ALA A 68 11.36 14.00 -10.53
N MET A 69 10.16 14.08 -9.95
CA MET A 69 9.88 13.44 -8.65
C MET A 69 10.08 11.93 -8.71
N PHE A 70 9.62 11.26 -9.77
CA PHE A 70 9.82 9.83 -9.96
C PHE A 70 11.31 9.45 -10.02
N PHE A 71 12.13 10.18 -10.78
CA PHE A 71 13.56 9.93 -10.86
C PHE A 71 14.26 10.14 -9.50
N VAL A 72 13.92 11.20 -8.78
CA VAL A 72 14.47 11.48 -7.44
C VAL A 72 14.09 10.36 -6.46
N PHE A 73 12.81 9.97 -6.40
CA PHE A 73 12.35 8.92 -5.51
C PHE A 73 12.90 7.54 -5.87
N THR A 74 12.96 7.21 -7.17
CA THR A 74 13.55 5.95 -7.65
C THR A 74 15.04 5.89 -7.33
N ALA A 75 15.79 6.97 -7.55
CA ALA A 75 17.20 7.04 -7.18
C ALA A 75 17.40 6.86 -5.67
N PHE A 76 16.53 7.45 -4.84
CA PHE A 76 16.58 7.31 -3.40
C PHE A 76 16.24 5.88 -2.93
N ILE A 77 15.27 5.21 -3.57
CA ILE A 77 14.94 3.80 -3.30
C ILE A 77 16.09 2.90 -3.72
N VAL A 78 16.68 3.10 -4.91
CA VAL A 78 17.84 2.32 -5.38
C VAL A 78 19.05 2.53 -4.48
N PHE A 79 19.29 3.76 -4.01
CA PHE A 79 20.34 4.06 -3.03
C PHE A 79 20.12 3.30 -1.71
N LEU A 80 18.91 3.34 -1.17
CA LEU A 80 18.55 2.56 0.02
C LEU A 80 18.68 1.05 -0.23
N PHE A 81 18.28 0.57 -1.40
CA PHE A 81 18.37 -0.83 -1.80
C PHE A 81 19.81 -1.32 -1.90
N ASN A 82 20.69 -0.54 -2.53
CA ASN A 82 22.11 -0.85 -2.59
C ASN A 82 22.74 -0.90 -1.21
N ARG A 83 22.39 0.03 -0.32
CA ARG A 83 22.83 0.01 1.09
C ARG A 83 22.34 -1.24 1.84
N MET A 84 21.18 -1.78 1.48
CA MET A 84 20.64 -3.03 2.05
C MET A 84 21.34 -4.29 1.52
N LYS A 85 21.79 -4.28 0.26
CA LYS A 85 22.47 -5.41 -0.37
C LYS A 85 23.88 -5.63 0.19
N THR A 86 24.51 -4.58 0.72
CA THR A 86 25.84 -4.62 1.36
C THR A 86 25.76 -5.18 2.79
N GLY A 87 25.43 -6.47 2.93
CA GLY A 87 25.76 -7.31 4.09
C GLY A 87 25.43 -6.79 5.50
N GLN A 88 24.40 -5.96 5.70
CA GLN A 88 24.10 -5.42 7.03
C GLN A 88 23.22 -6.34 7.87
N ASN A 89 23.43 -6.29 9.19
CA ASN A 89 22.63 -6.96 10.23
C ASN A 89 21.12 -6.75 9.98
N SER A 90 20.31 -7.78 10.27
CA SER A 90 18.85 -7.78 9.99
C SER A 90 18.10 -6.60 10.64
N ILE A 91 18.62 -6.05 11.75
CA ILE A 91 18.07 -4.86 12.41
C ILE A 91 18.31 -3.60 11.57
N THR A 92 19.48 -3.44 10.98
CA THR A 92 19.78 -2.30 10.10
C THR A 92 18.96 -2.35 8.81
N LEU A 93 18.74 -3.55 8.25
CA LEU A 93 17.83 -3.77 7.13
C LEU A 93 16.41 -3.29 7.45
N MET A 94 15.88 -3.69 8.61
CA MET A 94 14.55 -3.30 9.06
C MET A 94 14.44 -1.78 9.32
N LYS A 95 15.47 -1.15 9.89
CA LYS A 95 15.55 0.32 10.05
C LYS A 95 15.47 1.05 8.71
N ASN A 96 16.26 0.60 7.73
CA ASN A 96 16.27 1.19 6.40
C ASN A 96 14.91 1.04 5.71
N ILE A 97 14.20 -0.07 5.94
CA ILE A 97 12.89 -0.30 5.35
C ILE A 97 11.78 0.50 6.04
N LEU A 98 11.85 0.70 7.35
CA LEU A 98 10.97 1.66 8.05
C LEU A 98 11.15 3.09 7.50
N ASN A 99 12.39 3.50 7.23
CA ASN A 99 12.69 4.80 6.61
C ASN A 99 12.20 4.87 5.15
N MET A 100 12.47 3.83 4.35
CA MET A 100 11.99 3.72 2.97
C MET A 100 10.46 3.81 2.91
N ARG A 101 9.76 3.19 3.87
CA ARG A 101 8.30 3.25 3.95
C ARG A 101 7.80 4.67 4.24
N ARG A 102 8.47 5.41 5.12
CA ARG A 102 8.13 6.81 5.39
C ARG A 102 8.28 7.66 4.12
N LEU A 103 9.31 7.41 3.33
CA LEU A 103 9.52 8.09 2.05
C LEU A 103 8.44 7.74 1.02
N ILE A 104 8.11 6.45 0.87
CA ILE A 104 7.04 6.01 -0.06
C ILE A 104 5.69 6.61 0.34
N LEU A 105 5.35 6.61 1.63
CA LEU A 105 4.13 7.27 2.12
C LEU A 105 4.15 8.78 1.88
N GLY A 106 5.29 9.44 2.06
CA GLY A 106 5.46 10.85 1.74
C GLY A 106 5.25 11.14 0.26
N TYR A 107 5.85 10.33 -0.62
CA TYR A 107 5.64 10.40 -2.07
C TYR A 107 4.19 10.19 -2.44
N ALA A 108 3.58 9.10 -1.97
CA ALA A 108 2.17 8.80 -2.23
C ALA A 108 1.24 9.91 -1.72
N GLY A 109 1.55 10.49 -0.56
CA GLY A 109 0.79 11.62 -0.01
C GLY A 109 0.89 12.88 -0.89
N ILE A 110 2.11 13.26 -1.32
CA ILE A 110 2.32 14.39 -2.23
C ILE A 110 1.63 14.14 -3.58
N SER A 111 1.79 12.95 -4.15
CA SER A 111 1.15 12.55 -5.41
C SER A 111 -0.38 12.56 -5.30
N LEU A 112 -0.94 12.14 -4.17
CA LEU A 112 -2.37 12.21 -3.91
C LEU A 112 -2.85 13.66 -3.80
N VAL A 113 -2.11 14.53 -3.10
CA VAL A 113 -2.46 15.96 -3.02
C VAL A 113 -2.43 16.60 -4.42
N LEU A 114 -1.42 16.31 -5.23
CA LEU A 114 -1.36 16.78 -6.61
C LEU A 114 -2.54 16.27 -7.44
N ALA A 115 -2.91 14.99 -7.30
CA ALA A 115 -4.07 14.42 -7.98
C ALA A 115 -5.40 15.07 -7.55
N VAL A 116 -5.54 15.41 -6.26
CA VAL A 116 -6.72 16.14 -5.74
C VAL A 116 -6.77 17.56 -6.30
N ILE A 117 -5.64 18.28 -6.29
CA ILE A 117 -5.57 19.65 -6.85
C ILE A 117 -5.91 19.62 -8.35
N ASP A 118 -5.34 18.68 -9.09
CA ASP A 118 -5.64 18.50 -10.51
C ASP A 118 -7.12 18.21 -10.75
N SER A 119 -7.69 17.29 -9.97
CA SER A 119 -9.13 16.95 -10.04
C SER A 119 -10.03 18.16 -9.79
N ILE A 120 -9.61 19.11 -8.95
CA ILE A 120 -10.35 20.36 -8.68
C ILE A 120 -10.22 21.34 -9.85
N ILE A 121 -9.02 21.53 -10.38
CA ILE A 121 -8.77 22.47 -11.48
C ILE A 121 -9.50 22.01 -12.75
N HIS A 122 -9.43 20.73 -13.07
CA HIS A 122 -10.01 20.13 -14.28
C HIS A 122 -11.38 19.48 -14.03
N PHE A 123 -12.06 19.86 -12.94
CA PHE A 123 -13.31 19.21 -12.53
C PHE A 123 -14.41 19.25 -13.62
N ASP A 124 -14.52 20.36 -14.36
CA ASP A 124 -15.45 20.50 -15.49
C ASP A 124 -15.16 19.49 -16.60
N HIS A 125 -13.92 19.48 -17.07
CA HIS A 125 -13.45 18.58 -18.13
C HIS A 125 -13.61 17.10 -17.72
N ASN A 126 -13.19 16.75 -16.50
CA ASN A 126 -13.29 15.39 -15.99
C ASN A 126 -14.76 14.93 -15.83
N THR A 127 -15.68 15.84 -15.48
CA THR A 127 -17.11 15.52 -15.41
C THR A 127 -17.68 15.22 -16.80
N ARG A 128 -17.22 15.94 -17.82
CA ARG A 128 -17.65 15.75 -19.22
C ARG A 128 -17.13 14.45 -19.79
N ASP A 129 -15.87 14.12 -19.53
CA ASP A 129 -15.26 12.85 -19.90
C ASP A 129 -15.93 11.66 -19.21
N PHE A 130 -16.21 11.79 -17.91
CA PHE A 130 -16.95 10.78 -17.15
C PHE A 130 -18.34 10.54 -17.75
N MET A 131 -19.03 11.60 -18.14
CA MET A 131 -20.35 11.50 -18.76
C MET A 131 -20.29 10.88 -20.17
N ALA A 132 -19.30 11.25 -20.97
CA ALA A 132 -19.05 10.65 -22.28
C ALA A 132 -18.79 9.15 -22.16
N GLY A 133 -17.90 8.75 -21.25
CA GLY A 133 -17.63 7.33 -20.98
C GLY A 133 -18.86 6.56 -20.46
N ALA A 134 -19.64 7.15 -19.56
CA ALA A 134 -20.86 6.53 -19.05
C ALA A 134 -21.93 6.35 -20.14
N ARG A 135 -22.07 7.34 -21.04
CA ARG A 135 -23.02 7.30 -22.15
C ARG A 135 -22.59 6.30 -23.22
N ASP A 136 -21.31 6.27 -23.56
CA ASP A 136 -20.77 5.32 -24.55
C ASP A 136 -20.88 3.88 -24.04
N GLY A 137 -20.56 3.64 -22.77
CA GLY A 137 -20.76 2.31 -22.15
C GLY A 137 -22.23 1.88 -22.08
N TRP A 138 -23.16 2.83 -21.92
CA TRP A 138 -24.60 2.55 -22.01
C TRP A 138 -25.01 2.19 -23.44
N ASN A 139 -24.53 2.93 -24.44
CA ASN A 139 -24.83 2.73 -25.86
C ASN A 139 -24.34 1.37 -26.36
N GLU A 140 -23.09 1.03 -26.06
CA GLU A 140 -22.49 -0.26 -26.40
C GLU A 140 -23.29 -1.43 -25.82
N ARG A 141 -23.70 -1.32 -24.55
CA ARG A 141 -24.50 -2.36 -23.87
C ARG A 141 -25.90 -2.52 -24.46
N HIS A 142 -26.48 -1.47 -25.03
CA HIS A 142 -27.83 -1.49 -25.62
C HIS A 142 -27.81 -1.65 -27.14
N GLY A 143 -26.65 -1.93 -27.74
CA GLY A 143 -26.51 -2.20 -29.18
C GLY A 143 -26.82 -0.98 -30.06
N THR A 144 -26.73 0.23 -29.51
CA THR A 144 -26.86 1.45 -30.32
C THR A 144 -25.50 1.73 -30.94
N ASN A 145 -25.40 1.65 -32.27
CA ASN A 145 -24.20 2.00 -33.04
C ASN A 145 -23.98 3.53 -33.08
N ALA A 146 -24.05 4.18 -31.93
CA ALA A 146 -23.76 5.60 -31.79
C ALA A 146 -22.25 5.82 -31.90
N LEU A 147 -21.84 6.87 -32.61
CA LEU A 147 -20.45 7.31 -32.61
C LEU A 147 -20.02 7.69 -31.18
N PRO A 148 -18.73 7.51 -30.82
CA PRO A 148 -18.22 7.88 -29.50
C PRO A 148 -18.56 9.33 -29.20
N THR A 149 -19.11 9.58 -28.01
CA THR A 149 -19.66 10.89 -27.68
C THR A 149 -18.52 11.85 -27.38
N ASN A 150 -18.44 12.98 -28.10
CA ASN A 150 -17.41 13.98 -27.84
C ASN A 150 -17.68 14.70 -26.49
N PRO A 151 -16.78 14.62 -25.49
CA PRO A 151 -16.94 15.28 -24.19
C PRO A 151 -17.08 16.80 -24.31
N GLU A 152 -16.45 17.41 -25.32
CA GLU A 152 -16.46 18.85 -25.56
C GLU A 152 -17.81 19.39 -26.06
N MET A 153 -18.73 18.51 -26.47
CA MET A 153 -20.08 18.87 -26.90
C MET A 153 -21.13 18.64 -25.81
N MET A 154 -20.76 17.98 -24.71
CA MET A 154 -21.66 17.80 -23.57
C MET A 154 -21.74 19.07 -22.72
N MET A 155 -22.96 19.44 -22.34
CA MET A 155 -23.24 20.41 -21.28
C MET A 155 -23.72 19.67 -20.03
N PRO A 156 -22.85 19.47 -19.01
CA PRO A 156 -23.25 18.83 -17.78
C PRO A 156 -24.24 19.69 -16.99
N SER A 157 -25.32 19.08 -16.51
CA SER A 157 -26.21 19.71 -15.54
C SER A 157 -25.67 19.58 -14.10
N PHE A 158 -26.20 20.38 -13.16
CA PHE A 158 -25.83 20.35 -11.73
C PHE A 158 -25.85 18.94 -11.10
N ILE A 159 -26.77 18.08 -11.52
CA ILE A 159 -26.88 16.70 -11.02
C ILE A 159 -25.63 15.88 -11.37
N ASN A 160 -25.05 16.10 -12.56
CA ASN A 160 -23.89 15.33 -13.01
C ASN A 160 -22.63 15.68 -12.22
N TYR A 161 -22.42 16.96 -11.91
CA TYR A 161 -21.34 17.39 -11.03
C TYR A 161 -21.47 16.77 -9.63
N PHE A 162 -22.70 16.70 -9.12
CA PHE A 162 -22.97 16.10 -7.82
C PHE A 162 -22.67 14.59 -7.82
N VAL A 163 -23.12 13.86 -8.84
CA VAL A 163 -22.85 12.43 -9.00
C VAL A 163 -21.36 12.15 -9.15
N PHE A 164 -20.66 12.90 -10.01
CA PHE A 164 -19.22 12.76 -10.21
C PHE A 164 -18.44 13.06 -8.93
N GLY A 165 -18.83 14.11 -8.19
CA GLY A 165 -18.25 14.44 -6.89
C GLY A 165 -18.39 13.30 -5.88
N ILE A 166 -19.56 12.67 -5.80
CA ILE A 166 -19.77 11.49 -4.94
C ILE A 166 -18.89 10.31 -5.39
N CYS A 167 -18.82 10.03 -6.70
CA CYS A 167 -17.96 8.98 -7.24
C CYS A 167 -16.48 9.20 -6.88
N LEU A 168 -15.98 10.43 -7.01
CA LEU A 168 -14.61 10.78 -6.61
C LEU A 168 -14.38 10.58 -5.11
N LEU A 169 -15.31 11.03 -4.26
CA LEU A 169 -15.21 10.83 -2.81
C LEU A 169 -15.16 9.35 -2.42
N ILE A 170 -15.96 8.50 -3.09
CA ILE A 170 -15.92 7.05 -2.89
C ILE A 170 -14.56 6.50 -3.33
N GLY A 171 -14.03 6.95 -4.47
CA GLY A 171 -12.70 6.54 -4.96
C GLY A 171 -11.58 6.89 -3.97
N PHE A 172 -11.54 8.12 -3.47
CA PHE A 172 -10.57 8.54 -2.45
C PHE A 172 -10.75 7.79 -1.13
N TYR A 173 -12.00 7.51 -0.72
CA TYR A 173 -12.27 6.73 0.47
C TYR A 173 -11.76 5.28 0.35
N LEU A 174 -12.00 4.63 -0.79
CA LEU A 174 -11.48 3.29 -1.06
C LEU A 174 -9.95 3.27 -1.04
N LEU A 175 -9.32 4.25 -1.67
CA LEU A 175 -7.87 4.41 -1.64
C LEU A 175 -7.37 4.56 -0.19
N TYR A 176 -7.98 5.43 0.60
CA TYR A 176 -7.64 5.59 2.03
C TYR A 176 -7.79 4.27 2.82
N VAL A 177 -8.86 3.51 2.59
CA VAL A 177 -9.08 2.23 3.27
C VAL A 177 -8.01 1.21 2.89
N VAL A 178 -7.66 1.12 1.61
CA VAL A 178 -6.58 0.24 1.13
C VAL A 178 -5.27 0.61 1.82
N TYR A 179 -4.89 1.89 1.78
CA TYR A 179 -3.66 2.37 2.42
C TYR A 179 -3.65 2.11 3.93
N LYS A 180 -4.75 2.39 4.63
CA LYS A 180 -4.86 2.14 6.07
C LYS A 180 -4.71 0.65 6.40
N ARG A 181 -5.30 -0.23 5.59
CA ARG A 181 -5.29 -1.68 5.83
C ARG A 181 -3.95 -2.31 5.51
N THR A 182 -3.35 -1.99 4.37
CA THR A 182 -2.06 -2.54 3.96
C THR A 182 -0.93 -2.02 4.85
N TYR A 183 -0.93 -0.72 5.18
CA TYR A 183 0.21 -0.11 5.85
C TYR A 183 0.10 -0.04 7.36
N GLY A 184 -1.10 0.13 7.93
CA GLY A 184 -1.26 0.31 9.37
C GLY A 184 -0.76 -0.88 10.18
N LYS A 185 -1.26 -2.09 9.88
CA LYS A 185 -0.92 -3.31 10.64
C LYS A 185 0.53 -3.73 10.43
N ILE A 186 0.97 -3.81 9.17
CA ILE A 186 2.30 -4.29 8.80
C ILE A 186 3.39 -3.38 9.38
N LEU A 187 3.20 -2.05 9.32
CA LEU A 187 4.17 -1.11 9.86
C LEU A 187 4.22 -1.13 11.38
N HIS A 188 3.08 -1.29 12.04
CA HIS A 188 3.01 -1.41 13.50
C HIS A 188 3.77 -2.65 13.99
N ASP A 189 3.49 -3.80 13.40
CA ASP A 189 4.13 -5.08 13.76
C ASP A 189 5.65 -5.02 13.50
N LEU A 190 6.07 -4.46 12.36
CA LEU A 190 7.47 -4.33 12.03
C LEU A 190 8.21 -3.39 13.00
N ARG A 191 7.59 -2.27 13.40
CA ARG A 191 8.18 -1.32 14.34
C ARG A 191 8.28 -1.90 15.75
N LYS A 192 7.30 -2.71 16.16
CA LYS A 192 7.34 -3.43 17.43
C LYS A 192 8.51 -4.43 17.45
N ASN A 193 8.61 -5.27 16.43
CA ASN A 193 9.70 -6.24 16.32
C ASN A 193 11.07 -5.55 16.23
N TYR A 194 11.18 -4.43 15.51
CA TYR A 194 12.41 -3.62 15.48
C TYR A 194 12.86 -3.18 16.87
N LYS A 195 11.93 -2.67 17.69
CA LYS A 195 12.24 -2.17 19.03
C LYS A 195 12.66 -3.29 19.97
N GLU A 196 12.02 -4.46 19.87
CA GLU A 196 12.38 -5.64 20.67
C GLU A 196 13.77 -6.16 20.28
N LEU A 197 14.03 -6.34 18.98
CA LEU A 197 15.31 -6.82 18.48
C LEU A 197 16.47 -5.87 18.80
N SER A 198 16.27 -4.55 18.70
CA SER A 198 17.30 -3.57 19.08
C SER A 198 17.63 -3.58 20.57
N ARG A 199 16.63 -3.79 21.43
CA ARG A 199 16.84 -3.82 22.88
C ARG A 199 17.68 -5.04 23.29
N HIS A 200 17.45 -6.18 22.65
CA HIS A 200 18.24 -7.40 22.90
C HIS A 200 19.70 -7.27 22.48
N GLU A 201 20.01 -6.58 21.36
CA GLU A 201 21.40 -6.28 20.97
C GLU A 201 22.09 -5.34 21.98
N GLU A 202 21.39 -4.33 22.50
CA GLU A 202 21.93 -3.40 23.50
C GLU A 202 22.20 -4.05 24.86
N THR A 203 21.42 -5.05 25.27
CA THR A 203 21.62 -5.79 26.54
C THR A 203 22.65 -6.93 26.44
N ALA A 204 23.01 -7.34 25.23
CA ALA A 204 23.97 -8.41 24.98
C ALA A 204 25.43 -7.91 24.84
N VAL A 205 25.63 -6.59 24.81
CA VAL A 205 26.93 -5.88 24.77
C VAL A 205 27.27 -5.38 26.17
#